data_AF-A0A2E9DT87-F1
#
_entry.id   AF-A0A2E9DT87-F1
#
_cell.length_a   1.000
_cell.length_b   1.000
_cell.length_c   1.000
_cell.angle_alpha   90.00
_cell.angle_beta   90.00
_cell.angle_gamma   90.00
#
_symmetry.space_group_name_H-M   'P 1'
#
loop_
_entity.id
_entity.type
_entity.pdbx_description
1 polymer ?
#
loop_
_entity_poly.entity_id
_entity_poly.type
_entity_poly.pdbx_seq_one_letter_code
_entity_poly.pdbx_strand_id
1 'polypeptide(L)'
;MKKVAIFLGAVAVFSLSSCNKCAECHAAADINGTEYELMELGEYCDDNLTSIEASGYDVTDTLYVTADGDSLPSPVYPGNVEVHCGEDH
;
A
#
# COMPACT_ATOMS: atom_id res chain seq x y z
N MET A 1 28.66 -26.35 41.25
CA MET A 1 28.12 -25.04 41.70
C MET A 1 28.41 -23.98 40.65
N LYS A 2 27.37 -23.48 39.98
CA LYS A 2 27.15 -22.06 39.59
C LYS A 2 25.89 -22.03 38.73
N LYS A 3 24.77 -21.72 39.39
CA LYS A 3 23.48 -21.48 38.78
C LYS A 3 23.59 -20.12 38.09
N VAL A 4 23.45 -20.07 36.77
CA VAL A 4 23.26 -18.80 36.06
C VAL A 4 21.82 -18.82 35.57
N ALA A 5 20.97 -18.21 36.39
CA ALA A 5 19.60 -17.90 36.04
C ALA A 5 19.62 -16.75 35.02
N ILE A 6 19.16 -17.00 33.81
CA ILE A 6 18.88 -15.94 32.83
C ILE A 6 17.39 -15.64 32.94
N PHE A 7 17.07 -14.63 33.75
CA PHE A 7 15.83 -13.87 33.65
C PHE A 7 16.13 -12.62 32.81
N LEU A 8 15.61 -12.56 31.60
CA LEU A 8 15.36 -11.35 30.79
C LEU A 8 14.44 -11.86 29.68
N GLY A 9 13.13 -11.75 29.84
CA GLY A 9 12.42 -10.48 29.82
C GLY A 9 11.64 -10.50 28.51
N ALA A 10 10.39 -10.96 28.57
CA ALA A 10 9.49 -10.99 27.44
C ALA A 10 9.31 -9.57 26.91
N VAL A 11 9.96 -9.24 25.80
CA VAL A 11 9.56 -8.11 24.97
C VAL A 11 8.53 -8.66 24.00
N ALA A 12 7.29 -8.80 24.49
CA ALA A 12 6.15 -8.82 23.60
C ALA A 12 6.09 -7.43 22.97
N VAL A 13 6.56 -7.32 21.73
CA VAL A 13 6.25 -6.18 20.88
C VAL A 13 4.77 -6.34 20.54
N PHE A 14 3.91 -5.79 21.40
CA PHE A 14 2.52 -5.57 21.06
C PHE A 14 2.53 -4.56 19.92
N SER A 15 2.45 -5.04 18.69
CA SER A 15 2.08 -4.21 17.54
C SER A 15 0.68 -3.69 17.82
N LEU A 16 0.58 -2.46 18.33
CA LEU A 16 -0.65 -1.71 18.56
C LEU A 16 -1.26 -1.24 17.21
N SER A 17 -1.26 -2.09 16.18
CA SER A 17 -1.67 -1.71 14.83
C SER A 17 -3.20 -1.64 14.63
N SER A 18 -4.02 -1.84 15.67
CA SER A 18 -5.49 -1.82 15.53
C SER A 18 -6.19 -0.56 16.06
N CYS A 19 -5.45 0.48 16.45
CA CYS A 19 -6.05 1.66 17.11
C CYS A 19 -6.03 2.95 16.28
N ASN A 20 -5.33 2.96 15.15
CA ASN A 20 -5.40 4.01 14.13
C ASN A 20 -5.92 3.37 12.84
N LYS A 21 -6.88 4.00 12.15
CA LYS A 21 -7.42 3.50 10.87
C LYS A 21 -6.41 3.80 9.77
N CYS A 22 -5.31 3.06 9.76
CA CYS A 22 -4.26 3.17 8.77
C CYS A 22 -4.32 1.99 7.81
N ALA A 23 -4.04 2.24 6.54
CA ALA A 23 -3.88 1.19 5.55
C ALA A 23 -2.88 1.60 4.48
N GLU A 24 -2.19 0.60 3.92
CA GLU A 24 -1.37 0.76 2.71
C GLU A 24 -2.28 1.08 1.52
N CYS A 25 -1.83 2.00 0.67
CA CYS A 25 -2.53 2.43 -0.53
C CYS A 25 -1.65 2.23 -1.76
N HIS A 26 -2.27 1.92 -2.90
CA HIS A 26 -1.63 1.87 -4.21
C HIS A 26 -2.49 2.54 -5.26
N ALA A 27 -1.84 3.05 -6.31
CA ALA A 27 -2.53 3.55 -7.49
C ALA A 27 -2.78 2.39 -8.46
N ALA A 28 -3.98 2.29 -9.00
CA ALA A 28 -4.38 1.22 -9.92
C ALA A 28 -5.08 1.77 -11.17
N ALA A 29 -5.10 0.97 -12.23
CA ALA A 29 -5.91 1.23 -13.40
C ALA A 29 -6.57 -0.05 -13.91
N ASP A 30 -7.87 0.05 -14.25
CA ASP A 30 -8.54 -0.99 -15.03
C ASP A 30 -8.06 -0.95 -16.48
N ILE A 31 -7.51 -2.07 -16.94
CA ILE A 31 -7.11 -2.28 -18.33
C ILE A 31 -7.81 -3.54 -18.83
N ASN A 32 -8.84 -3.33 -19.65
CA ASN A 32 -9.67 -4.39 -20.24
C ASN A 32 -10.45 -5.22 -19.20
N GLY A 33 -10.94 -4.62 -18.12
CA GLY A 33 -11.69 -5.31 -17.07
C GLY A 33 -10.81 -6.08 -16.09
N THR A 34 -9.52 -5.74 -16.03
CA THR A 34 -8.56 -6.28 -15.06
C THR A 34 -7.83 -5.09 -14.47
N GLU A 35 -7.84 -5.02 -13.15
CA GLU A 35 -7.11 -4.00 -12.41
C GLU A 35 -5.62 -4.34 -12.37
N TYR A 36 -4.79 -3.33 -12.59
CA TYR A 36 -3.34 -3.43 -12.49
C TYR A 36 -2.84 -2.38 -11.52
N GLU A 37 -2.11 -2.84 -10.51
CA GLU A 37 -1.37 -1.96 -9.61
C GLU A 37 -0.22 -1.29 -10.35
N LEU A 38 -0.16 0.02 -10.29
CA LEU A 38 0.81 0.85 -11.00
C LEU A 38 1.96 1.26 -10.08
N MET A 39 1.65 1.58 -8.83
CA MET A 39 2.64 1.99 -7.83
C MET A 39 2.09 1.94 -6.41
N GLU A 40 2.97 1.59 -5.47
CA GLU A 40 2.72 1.73 -4.04
C GLU A 40 2.82 3.20 -3.62
N LEU A 41 1.82 3.69 -2.90
CA LEU A 41 1.76 5.06 -2.37
C LEU A 41 2.15 5.12 -0.88
N GLY A 42 2.07 3.99 -0.18
CA GLY A 42 2.41 3.86 1.24
C GLY A 42 1.20 3.93 2.17
N GLU A 43 1.46 3.92 3.49
CA GLU A 43 0.43 3.91 4.52
C GLU A 43 -0.18 5.31 4.75
N TYR A 44 -1.51 5.38 4.70
CA TYR A 44 -2.30 6.57 5.04
C TYR A 44 -3.26 6.25 6.18
N CYS A 45 -3.57 7.25 7.02
CA CYS A 45 -4.43 7.10 8.19
C CYS A 45 -5.61 8.08 8.19
N ASP A 46 -6.71 7.65 8.82
CA ASP A 46 -7.88 8.48 9.14
C ASP A 46 -8.40 9.27 7.93
N ASP A 47 -8.49 10.60 8.03
CA ASP A 47 -9.03 11.45 6.96
C ASP A 47 -8.13 11.45 5.73
N ASN A 48 -6.81 11.25 5.89
CA ASN A 48 -5.89 11.20 4.74
C ASN A 48 -6.10 9.91 3.93
N LEU A 49 -6.40 8.80 4.61
CA LEU A 49 -6.76 7.53 3.98
C LEU A 49 -8.02 7.71 3.11
N THR A 50 -9.08 8.26 3.69
CA THR A 50 -10.33 8.48 2.94
C THR A 50 -10.15 9.50 1.83
N SER A 51 -9.33 10.54 2.07
CA SER A 51 -9.09 11.61 1.11
C SER A 51 -8.30 11.12 -0.10
N ILE A 52 -7.27 10.28 0.08
CA ILE A 52 -6.46 9.82 -1.04
C ILE A 52 -7.23 8.83 -1.92
N GLU A 53 -7.95 7.89 -1.31
CA GLU A 53 -8.82 6.95 -2.02
C GLU A 53 -9.89 7.69 -2.85
N ALA A 54 -10.50 8.74 -2.30
CA ALA A 54 -11.50 9.55 -3.00
C ALA A 54 -10.92 10.49 -4.08
N SER A 55 -9.64 10.87 -3.98
CA SER A 55 -9.02 11.85 -4.89
C SER A 55 -8.26 11.20 -6.06
N GLY A 56 -7.89 9.92 -5.92
CA GLY A 56 -7.02 9.25 -6.86
C GLY A 56 -5.57 9.76 -6.80
N TYR A 57 -4.77 9.34 -7.78
CA TYR A 57 -3.35 9.71 -7.90
C TYR A 57 -3.04 10.24 -9.30
N ASP A 58 -2.34 11.38 -9.38
CA ASP A 58 -1.96 11.97 -10.66
C ASP A 58 -0.66 11.36 -11.18
N VAL A 59 -0.78 10.54 -12.21
CA VAL A 59 0.36 10.02 -12.97
C VAL A 59 0.79 11.07 -13.99
N THR A 60 2.06 11.46 -13.96
CA THR A 60 2.60 12.53 -14.82
C THR A 60 3.32 12.02 -16.08
N ASP A 61 3.77 10.77 -16.06
CA ASP A 61 4.46 10.11 -17.16
C ASP A 61 3.62 8.96 -17.74
N THR A 62 3.98 8.46 -18.93
CA THR A 62 3.35 7.23 -19.45
C THR A 62 3.96 6.02 -18.76
N LEU A 63 3.13 5.17 -18.15
CA LEU A 63 3.56 3.94 -17.48
C LEU A 63 3.41 2.75 -18.42
N TYR A 64 4.41 1.87 -18.40
CA TYR A 64 4.47 0.64 -19.21
C TYR A 64 4.58 -0.63 -18.36
N VAL A 65 4.74 -0.48 -17.04
CA VAL A 65 4.93 -1.58 -16.11
C VAL A 65 4.06 -1.42 -14.86
N THR A 66 3.75 -2.53 -14.21
CA THR A 66 3.08 -2.59 -12.90
C THR A 66 4.02 -2.18 -11.77
N ALA A 67 3.50 -2.07 -10.54
CA ALA A 67 4.29 -1.85 -9.33
C ALA A 67 5.40 -2.92 -9.13
N ASP A 68 5.12 -4.17 -9.52
CA ASP A 68 6.07 -5.29 -9.47
C ASP A 68 7.09 -5.32 -10.63
N GLY A 69 6.91 -4.45 -11.64
CA GLY A 69 7.79 -4.35 -12.80
C GLY A 69 7.42 -5.25 -13.98
N ASP A 70 6.24 -5.88 -13.96
CA ASP A 70 5.70 -6.63 -15.08
C ASP A 70 5.18 -5.69 -16.17
N SER A 71 5.25 -6.10 -17.44
CA SER A 71 4.76 -5.26 -18.55
C SER A 71 3.24 -5.17 -18.54
N LEU A 72 2.71 -3.95 -18.63
CA LEU A 72 1.28 -3.71 -18.78
C LEU A 72 0.80 -4.16 -20.17
N PRO A 73 -0.44 -4.67 -20.29
CA PRO A 73 -1.01 -5.04 -21.58
C PRO A 73 -1.29 -3.83 -22.50
N SER A 74 -1.38 -2.63 -21.93
CA SER A 74 -1.49 -1.34 -22.62
C SER A 74 -0.83 -0.26 -21.77
N PRO A 75 -0.19 0.77 -22.36
CA PRO A 75 0.32 1.89 -21.58
C PRO A 75 -0.80 2.64 -20.85
N VAL A 76 -0.49 3.10 -19.63
CA VAL A 76 -1.31 4.07 -18.90
C VAL A 76 -0.73 5.46 -19.16
N TYR A 77 -1.55 6.34 -19.75
CA TYR A 77 -1.14 7.70 -20.07
C TYR A 77 -1.26 8.62 -18.86
N PRO A 78 -0.57 9.79 -18.86
CA PRO A 78 -0.71 10.77 -17.80
C PRO A 78 -2.16 11.16 -17.54
N GLY A 79 -2.53 11.25 -16.27
CA GLY A 79 -3.89 11.47 -15.83
C GLY A 79 -4.10 11.05 -14.36
N ASN A 80 -5.30 11.28 -13.86
CA ASN A 80 -5.70 10.82 -12.54
C ASN A 80 -6.15 9.35 -12.63
N VAL A 81 -5.58 8.49 -11.80
CA VAL A 81 -5.91 7.06 -11.70
C VAL A 81 -6.51 6.76 -10.33
N GLU A 82 -7.18 5.61 -10.23
CA GLU A 82 -7.84 5.20 -8.99
C GLU A 82 -6.80 4.84 -7.92
N VAL A 83 -7.16 5.04 -6.65
CA VAL A 83 -6.35 4.64 -5.50
C VAL A 83 -7.18 3.72 -4.65
N HIS A 84 -6.61 2.57 -4.31
CA HIS A 84 -7.20 1.59 -3.41
C HIS A 84 -6.37 1.55 -2.14
N CYS A 85 -7.04 1.43 -1.00
CA CYS A 85 -6.38 1.38 0.30
C CYS A 85 -6.96 0.28 1.18
N GLY A 86 -6.09 -0.51 1.82
CA GLY A 86 -6.50 -1.56 2.74
C GLY A 86 -7.21 -2.74 2.10
N GLU A 87 -6.96 -2.97 0.82
CA GLU A 87 -7.39 -4.17 0.11
C GLU A 87 -6.36 -5.28 0.32
N ASP A 88 -6.84 -6.46 0.76
CA ASP A 88 -6.03 -7.68 0.82
C ASP A 88 -6.03 -8.30 -0.58
N HIS A 89 -4.92 -8.15 -1.31
CA HIS A 89 -4.69 -8.83 -2.61
C HIS A 89 -4.30 -10.30 -2.43
#